data_AF-A0A0R2FZ46-F1
#
_entry.id   AF-A0A0R2FZ46-F1
#
_cell.length_a   1.000
_cell.length_b   1.000
_cell.length_c   1.000
_cell.angle_alpha   90.00
_cell.angle_beta   90.00
_cell.angle_gamma   90.00
#
_symmetry.space_group_name_H-M   'P 1'
#
loop_
_entity.id
_entity.type
_entity.pdbx_description
1 polymer ?
#
loop_
_entity_poly.entity_id
_entity_poly.type
_entity_poly.pdbx_seq_one_letter_code
_entity_poly.pdbx_strand_id
1 'polypeptide(L)'
;MAEDTNIVLEDRADKMGKIEIAPEVLEIILGIAAEQVDGVYQMRGSLANNINAWLGRTNRGKGVTLTTDDNGELSADVYVYLNYGVAVPKVALDMQQSLQQQLLYMTDLKLKNVNVHVVGVVPEKTVPVNPEDLFKDDDEDDEEPEIDRTRSLDAGAASEDGEAQS
;
A
#
# COMPACT_ATOMS: atom_id res chain seq x y z
N MET A 1 22.85 9.36 28.38
CA MET A 1 23.66 8.69 27.35
C MET A 1 22.68 8.36 26.25
N ALA A 2 22.87 8.90 25.05
CA ALA A 2 22.02 8.61 23.89
C ALA A 2 22.65 7.43 23.17
N GLU A 3 21.87 6.39 22.97
CA GLU A 3 22.26 5.15 22.31
C GLU A 3 21.87 5.32 20.84
N ASP A 4 22.86 5.52 19.97
CA ASP A 4 22.64 5.74 18.53
C ASP A 4 21.95 4.52 17.92
N THR A 5 20.68 4.68 17.54
CA THR A 5 19.78 3.61 17.08
C THR A 5 19.84 3.43 15.56
N ASN A 6 21.00 3.57 14.93
CA ASN A 6 21.13 3.46 13.47
C ASN A 6 21.57 2.04 13.05
N ILE A 7 21.00 1.53 11.95
CA ILE A 7 21.35 0.23 11.38
C ILE A 7 22.47 0.43 10.36
N VAL A 8 23.53 -0.40 10.47
CA VAL A 8 24.70 -0.36 9.59
C VAL A 8 24.55 -1.39 8.48
N LEU A 9 24.71 -0.96 7.22
CA LEU A 9 24.77 -1.87 6.07
C LEU A 9 26.22 -2.31 5.82
N GLU A 10 26.47 -3.61 5.64
CA GLU A 10 27.79 -4.11 5.23
C GLU A 10 27.97 -3.97 3.70
N ASP A 11 28.93 -3.15 3.27
CA ASP A 11 29.29 -2.98 1.85
C ASP A 11 30.63 -3.68 1.53
N ARG A 12 30.70 -4.29 0.35
CA ARG A 12 31.91 -4.95 -0.17
C ARG A 12 32.91 -3.88 -0.61
N ALA A 13 33.78 -3.51 0.33
CA ALA A 13 35.10 -2.91 0.16
C ALA A 13 35.35 -2.15 -1.15
N ASP A 14 34.91 -0.90 -1.24
CA ASP A 14 35.58 0.14 -2.05
C ASP A 14 35.24 1.54 -1.52
N LYS A 15 36.05 2.03 -0.57
CA LYS A 15 36.25 3.46 -0.19
C LYS A 15 35.03 4.42 -0.19
N MET A 16 33.82 3.95 0.04
CA MET A 16 32.65 4.77 0.31
C MET A 16 32.29 4.62 1.79
N GLY A 17 31.95 5.73 2.43
CA GLY A 17 31.73 5.79 3.88
C GLY A 17 30.65 4.82 4.39
N LYS A 18 30.51 4.75 5.72
CA LYS A 18 29.50 3.93 6.38
C LYS A 18 28.09 4.42 6.02
N ILE A 19 27.28 3.56 5.38
CA ILE A 19 25.86 3.85 5.09
C ILE A 19 25.05 3.41 6.31
N GLU A 20 24.37 4.37 6.92
CA GLU A 20 23.48 4.14 8.05
C GLU A 20 22.04 4.50 7.67
N ILE A 21 21.11 3.59 7.96
CA ILE A 21 19.68 3.81 7.75
C ILE A 21 19.00 3.93 9.10
N ALA A 22 18.25 5.02 9.28
CA ALA A 22 17.43 5.20 10.47
C ALA A 22 16.24 4.20 10.45
N PRO A 23 15.90 3.55 11.58
CA PRO A 23 14.80 2.59 11.65
C PRO A 23 13.46 3.15 11.14
N GLU A 24 13.24 4.44 11.31
CA GLU A 24 12.02 5.12 10.85
C GLU A 24 11.83 5.06 9.33
N VAL A 25 12.93 5.02 8.55
CA VAL A 25 12.86 4.88 7.10
C VAL A 25 12.39 3.47 6.72
N LEU A 26 12.85 2.46 7.44
CA LEU A 26 12.42 1.07 7.23
C LEU A 26 10.93 0.91 7.58
N GLU A 27 10.46 1.56 8.65
CA GLU A 27 9.03 1.56 9.01
C GLU A 27 8.15 2.20 7.91
N ILE A 28 8.65 3.24 7.23
CA ILE A 28 7.94 3.87 6.10
C ILE A 28 7.85 2.91 4.91
N ILE A 29 8.96 2.26 4.55
CA ILE A 29 9.00 1.27 3.46
C ILE A 29 7.99 0.15 3.73
N LEU A 30 8.00 -0.39 4.94
CA LEU A 30 7.08 -1.45 5.35
C LEU A 30 5.63 -0.96 5.41
N GLY A 31 5.40 0.29 5.82
CA GLY A 31 4.06 0.87 5.83
C GLY A 31 3.46 0.98 4.43
N ILE A 32 4.24 1.49 3.48
CA ILE A 32 3.83 1.60 2.07
C ILE A 32 3.57 0.21 1.48
N ALA A 33 4.47 -0.73 1.73
CA ALA A 33 4.34 -2.10 1.23
C ALA A 33 3.12 -2.83 1.82
N ALA A 34 2.81 -2.63 3.11
CA ALA A 34 1.64 -3.22 3.76
C ALA A 34 0.33 -2.61 3.22
N GLU A 35 0.30 -1.31 2.92
CA GLU A 35 -0.88 -0.64 2.37
C GLU A 35 -1.22 -1.10 0.94
N GLN A 36 -0.22 -1.60 0.19
CA GLN A 36 -0.41 -2.13 -1.16
C GLN A 36 -0.96 -3.57 -1.20
N VAL A 37 -1.09 -4.23 -0.05
CA VAL A 37 -1.61 -5.60 0.00
C VAL A 37 -3.14 -5.60 -0.18
N ASP A 38 -3.61 -6.36 -1.15
CA ASP A 38 -5.05 -6.49 -1.41
C ASP A 38 -5.82 -6.96 -0.17
N GLY A 39 -6.91 -6.26 0.12
CA GLY A 39 -7.74 -6.54 1.29
C GLY A 39 -7.35 -5.76 2.55
N VAL A 40 -6.26 -5.01 2.53
CA VAL A 40 -5.97 -3.99 3.54
C VAL A 40 -6.87 -2.77 3.28
N TYR A 41 -7.57 -2.32 4.31
CA TYR A 41 -8.35 -1.08 4.27
C TYR A 41 -7.45 0.12 4.57
N GLN A 42 -6.76 0.03 5.71
CA GLN A 42 -5.86 1.07 6.18
C GLN A 42 -4.94 0.55 7.28
N MET A 43 -3.75 1.14 7.39
CA MET A 43 -2.88 0.94 8.54
C MET A 43 -3.29 1.76 9.76
N ARG A 44 -3.06 1.24 10.97
CA ARG A 44 -3.32 1.97 12.22
C ARG A 44 -2.47 3.25 12.25
N GLY A 45 -3.13 4.39 12.39
CA GLY A 45 -2.45 5.69 12.47
C GLY A 45 -1.78 6.12 11.16
N SER A 46 -2.43 5.84 10.02
CA SER A 46 -2.10 6.31 8.65
C SER A 46 -1.16 7.52 8.57
N LEU A 47 -0.18 7.44 7.65
CA LEU A 47 0.89 8.43 7.43
C LEU A 47 0.41 9.89 7.47
N ALA A 48 -0.80 10.19 6.99
CA ALA A 48 -1.39 11.53 7.01
C ALA A 48 -1.43 12.16 8.43
N ASN A 49 -1.63 11.35 9.48
CA ASN A 49 -1.60 11.81 10.85
C ASN A 49 -0.16 11.99 11.40
N ASN A 50 0.84 11.36 10.77
CA ASN A 50 2.24 11.38 11.23
C ASN A 50 3.04 12.57 10.66
N ILE A 51 2.65 13.17 9.53
CA ILE A 51 3.36 14.36 8.98
C ILE A 51 3.29 15.54 9.97
N ASN A 52 2.16 15.69 10.67
CA ASN A 52 2.00 16.71 11.72
C ASN A 52 2.82 16.41 13.00
N ALA A 53 3.29 15.18 13.19
CA ALA A 53 4.05 14.76 14.38
C ALA A 53 5.54 15.14 14.32
N TRP A 54 6.04 15.54 13.15
CA TRP A 54 7.43 16.03 13.00
C TRP A 54 7.69 17.29 13.87
N LEU A 55 6.64 17.97 14.33
CA LEU A 55 6.69 19.16 15.18
C LEU A 55 6.61 18.87 16.70
N GLY A 56 7.17 17.73 17.14
CA GLY A 56 7.64 17.58 18.52
C GLY A 56 6.76 16.79 19.49
N ARG A 57 5.87 15.88 19.04
CA ARG A 57 5.12 14.98 19.94
C ARG A 57 5.11 13.52 19.47
N THR A 58 5.24 12.64 20.46
CA THR A 58 5.64 11.23 20.35
C THR A 58 4.84 10.44 19.33
N ASN A 59 5.55 9.76 18.43
CA ASN A 59 5.02 9.04 17.29
C ASN A 59 4.49 7.64 17.68
N ARG A 60 3.39 7.57 18.45
CA ARG A 60 2.74 6.29 18.85
C ARG A 60 1.71 5.76 17.85
N GLY A 61 1.62 6.38 16.67
CA GLY A 61 0.65 6.04 15.63
C GLY A 61 1.25 5.36 14.41
N LYS A 62 2.45 4.76 14.49
CA LYS A 62 3.01 4.06 13.33
C LYS A 62 2.27 2.74 13.17
N GLY A 63 1.64 2.55 12.02
CA GLY A 63 0.99 1.28 11.69
C GLY A 63 2.00 0.13 11.61
N VAL A 64 3.30 0.43 11.50
CA VAL A 64 4.41 -0.54 11.59
C VAL A 64 5.36 -0.09 12.69
N THR A 65 5.84 -1.03 13.50
CA THR A 65 6.94 -0.82 14.45
C THR A 65 8.02 -1.85 14.18
N LEU A 66 9.28 -1.41 14.18
CA LEU A 66 10.43 -2.30 14.05
C LEU A 66 11.11 -2.50 15.40
N THR A 67 11.53 -3.75 15.63
CA THR A 67 12.37 -4.13 16.77
C THR A 67 13.56 -4.93 16.29
N THR A 68 14.69 -4.72 16.94
CA THR A 68 15.92 -5.48 16.70
C THR A 68 16.19 -6.31 17.95
N ASP A 69 16.45 -7.61 17.80
CA ASP A 69 16.82 -8.47 18.92
C ASP A 69 18.33 -8.38 19.24
N ASP A 70 18.74 -9.03 20.33
CA ASP A 70 20.15 -9.04 20.79
C ASP A 70 21.12 -9.63 19.75
N ASN A 71 20.62 -10.40 18.78
CA ASN A 71 21.41 -10.99 17.70
C ASN A 71 21.49 -10.07 16.46
N GLY A 72 20.85 -8.90 16.49
CA GLY A 72 20.77 -7.98 15.36
C GLY A 72 19.68 -8.33 14.34
N GLU A 73 18.77 -9.26 14.65
CA GLU A 73 17.72 -9.68 13.73
C GLU A 73 16.51 -8.73 13.83
N LEU A 74 15.97 -8.33 12.67
CA LEU A 74 14.86 -7.39 12.58
C LEU A 74 13.51 -8.11 12.64
N SER A 75 12.59 -7.60 13.45
CA SER A 75 11.19 -8.06 13.51
C SER A 75 10.24 -6.88 13.33
N ALA A 76 9.17 -7.10 12.57
CA ALA A 76 8.16 -6.08 12.29
C ALA A 76 6.81 -6.43 12.94
N ASP A 77 6.23 -5.47 13.63
CA ASP A 77 4.86 -5.52 14.14
C ASP A 77 3.98 -4.57 13.33
N VAL A 78 2.96 -5.13 12.68
CA VAL A 78 2.10 -4.42 11.72
C VAL A 78 0.67 -4.39 12.25
N TYR A 79 0.07 -3.22 12.35
CA TYR A 79 -1.28 -3.00 12.85
C TYR A 79 -2.19 -2.51 11.73
N VAL A 80 -3.19 -3.31 11.36
CA VAL A 80 -3.99 -3.09 10.15
C VAL A 80 -5.49 -3.21 10.40
N TYR A 81 -6.25 -2.42 9.65
CA TYR A 81 -7.68 -2.61 9.42
C TYR A 81 -7.85 -3.29 8.07
N LEU A 82 -8.69 -4.31 8.01
CA LEU A 82 -8.95 -5.08 6.81
C LEU A 82 -10.33 -4.79 6.23
N ASN A 83 -10.50 -4.98 4.94
CA ASN A 83 -11.80 -4.86 4.29
C ASN A 83 -12.73 -6.01 4.73
N TYR A 84 -14.03 -5.74 4.84
CA TYR A 84 -15.01 -6.79 5.10
C TYR A 84 -15.04 -7.82 3.97
N GLY A 85 -15.24 -9.09 4.32
CA GLY A 85 -15.32 -10.20 3.36
C GLY A 85 -13.98 -10.80 2.93
N VAL A 86 -12.85 -10.29 3.42
CA VAL A 86 -11.52 -10.86 3.11
C VAL A 86 -11.17 -12.04 4.01
N ALA A 87 -10.43 -13.01 3.47
CA ALA A 87 -9.87 -14.10 4.25
C ALA A 87 -8.64 -13.60 5.04
N VAL A 88 -8.83 -13.28 6.32
CA VAL A 88 -7.77 -12.75 7.20
C VAL A 88 -6.46 -13.54 7.13
N PRO A 89 -6.43 -14.88 7.20
CA PRO A 89 -5.18 -15.63 7.13
C PRO A 89 -4.46 -15.49 5.79
N LYS A 90 -5.22 -15.35 4.70
CA LYS A 90 -4.67 -15.15 3.36
C LYS A 90 -4.01 -13.77 3.26
N VAL A 91 -4.73 -12.71 3.63
CA VAL A 91 -4.19 -11.33 3.60
C VAL A 91 -2.97 -11.20 4.51
N ALA A 92 -3.00 -11.84 5.69
CA ALA A 92 -1.84 -11.84 6.58
C ALA A 92 -0.62 -12.54 5.96
N LEU A 93 -0.81 -13.68 5.30
CA LEU A 93 0.28 -14.38 4.60
C LEU A 93 0.85 -13.53 3.46
N ASP A 94 -0.03 -12.97 2.63
CA ASP A 94 0.35 -12.11 1.50
C ASP A 94 1.14 -10.88 2.00
N MET A 95 0.72 -10.31 3.14
CA MET A 95 1.43 -9.22 3.80
C MET A 95 2.80 -9.63 4.31
N GLN A 96 2.92 -10.78 4.98
CA GLN A 96 4.21 -11.27 5.46
C GLN A 96 5.21 -11.48 4.32
N GLN A 97 4.75 -11.99 3.19
CA GLN A 97 5.58 -12.20 2.00
C GLN A 97 5.99 -10.88 1.36
N SER A 98 5.03 -9.99 1.12
CA SER A 98 5.26 -8.67 0.53
C SER A 98 6.27 -7.86 1.33
N LEU A 99 6.12 -7.80 2.66
CA LEU A 99 7.00 -7.03 3.54
C LEU A 99 8.43 -7.57 3.58
N GLN A 100 8.60 -8.89 3.66
CA GLN A 100 9.93 -9.50 3.60
C GLN A 100 10.62 -9.22 2.26
N GLN A 101 9.87 -9.33 1.16
CA GLN A 101 10.39 -9.15 -0.18
C GLN A 101 10.77 -7.68 -0.45
N GLN A 102 9.90 -6.74 -0.07
CA GLN A 102 10.14 -5.31 -0.28
C GLN A 102 11.34 -4.81 0.52
N LEU A 103 11.48 -5.22 1.79
CA LEU A 103 12.63 -4.83 2.58
C LEU A 103 13.94 -5.37 2.00
N LEU A 104 13.95 -6.66 1.65
CA LEU A 104 15.13 -7.32 1.07
C LEU A 104 15.56 -6.63 -0.24
N TYR A 105 14.64 -6.32 -1.14
CA TYR A 105 15.02 -5.71 -2.42
C TYR A 105 15.46 -4.25 -2.30
N MET A 106 14.95 -3.49 -1.33
CA MET A 106 15.30 -2.08 -1.20
C MET A 106 16.55 -1.85 -0.37
N THR A 107 16.84 -2.70 0.61
CA THR A 107 17.89 -2.43 1.61
C THR A 107 18.83 -3.60 1.87
N ASP A 108 18.60 -4.76 1.24
CA ASP A 108 19.30 -6.03 1.50
C ASP A 108 19.17 -6.52 2.97
N LEU A 109 18.20 -5.98 3.71
CA LEU A 109 17.89 -6.39 5.07
C LEU A 109 16.80 -7.46 5.10
N LYS A 110 16.90 -8.37 6.07
CA LYS A 110 15.95 -9.47 6.26
C LYS A 110 15.14 -9.29 7.54
N LEU A 111 13.83 -9.52 7.45
CA LEU A 111 12.97 -9.66 8.61
C LEU A 111 12.96 -11.13 9.06
N LYS A 112 13.21 -11.35 10.35
CA LYS A 112 13.07 -12.65 11.00
C LYS A 112 11.60 -13.01 11.20
N ASN A 113 10.82 -12.05 11.71
CA ASN A 113 9.40 -12.22 11.98
C ASN A 113 8.61 -11.02 11.49
N VAL A 114 7.40 -11.30 11.00
CA VAL A 114 6.40 -10.29 10.66
C VAL A 114 5.11 -10.65 11.39
N ASN A 115 4.78 -9.88 12.43
CA ASN A 115 3.60 -10.07 13.25
C ASN A 115 2.48 -9.16 12.73
N VAL A 116 1.40 -9.76 12.24
CA VAL A 116 0.24 -9.03 11.71
C VAL A 116 -0.85 -8.97 12.77
N HIS A 117 -1.11 -7.76 13.27
CA HIS A 117 -2.12 -7.44 14.26
C HIS A 117 -3.34 -6.83 13.56
N VAL A 118 -4.40 -7.61 13.41
CA VAL A 118 -5.66 -7.13 12.84
C VAL A 118 -6.45 -6.39 13.91
N VAL A 119 -6.53 -5.07 13.78
CA VAL A 119 -7.20 -4.17 14.72
C VAL A 119 -8.71 -4.19 14.53
N GLY A 120 -9.17 -4.37 13.30
CA GLY A 120 -10.59 -4.43 12.98
C GLY A 120 -10.86 -4.71 11.51
N VAL A 121 -12.15 -4.85 11.19
CA VAL A 121 -12.65 -5.08 9.84
C VAL A 121 -13.64 -3.97 9.51
N VAL A 122 -13.50 -3.36 8.32
CA VAL A 122 -14.30 -2.20 7.90
C VAL A 122 -15.23 -2.62 6.76
N PRO A 123 -16.57 -2.45 6.91
CA PRO A 123 -17.51 -2.68 5.82
C PRO A 123 -17.38 -1.61 4.74
N GLU A 124 -17.77 -1.94 3.51
CA GLU A 124 -17.85 -0.95 2.45
C GLU A 124 -18.81 0.19 2.84
N LYS A 125 -18.41 1.43 2.55
CA LYS A 125 -19.27 2.59 2.78
C LYS A 125 -20.43 2.51 1.79
N THR A 126 -21.62 2.20 2.29
CA THR A 126 -22.85 2.38 1.52
C THR A 126 -23.07 3.88 1.31
N VAL A 127 -23.36 4.28 0.07
CA VAL A 127 -23.81 5.65 -0.23
C VAL A 127 -25.04 5.93 0.65
N PRO A 128 -25.09 7.04 1.39
CA PRO A 128 -26.29 7.37 2.15
C PRO A 128 -27.46 7.46 1.18
N VAL A 129 -28.47 6.61 1.38
CA VAL A 129 -29.67 6.60 0.55
C VAL A 129 -30.42 7.88 0.86
N ASN A 130 -30.45 8.83 -0.07
CA ASN A 130 -31.30 10.00 0.06
C ASN A 130 -32.76 9.54 -0.09
N PRO A 131 -33.63 9.78 0.89
CA PRO A 131 -35.03 9.40 0.78
C PRO A 131 -35.73 10.13 -0.37
N GLU A 132 -35.24 11.30 -0.78
CA GLU A 132 -35.76 12.02 -1.95
C GLU A 132 -35.48 11.29 -3.28
N ASP A 133 -34.40 10.51 -3.38
CA ASP A 133 -34.11 9.70 -4.58
C ASP A 133 -34.99 8.43 -4.66
N LEU A 134 -35.66 8.04 -3.57
CA LEU A 134 -36.55 6.86 -3.53
C LEU A 134 -38.00 7.19 -3.93
N PHE A 135 -38.38 8.46 -3.94
CA PHE A 135 -39.72 8.95 -4.27
C PHE A 135 -39.70 9.90 -5.48
N LYS A 136 -38.63 9.88 -6.28
CA LYS A 136 -38.71 10.43 -7.63
C LYS A 136 -39.65 9.52 -8.41
N ASP A 137 -40.88 9.99 -8.56
CA ASP A 137 -41.81 9.42 -9.52
C ASP A 137 -41.15 9.57 -10.90
N ASP A 138 -40.95 8.46 -11.62
CA ASP A 138 -40.45 8.41 -13.01
C ASP A 138 -41.47 9.05 -14.01
N ASP A 139 -42.01 10.23 -13.66
CA ASP A 139 -43.03 10.97 -14.42
C ASP A 139 -42.46 12.24 -15.11
N GLU A 140 -41.13 12.40 -15.17
CA GLU A 140 -40.50 13.46 -15.96
C GLU A 140 -39.58 12.85 -17.04
N ASP A 141 -40.16 12.70 -18.23
CA ASP A 141 -39.57 12.61 -19.57
C ASP A 141 -38.08 12.18 -19.64
N ASP A 142 -37.86 10.91 -19.99
CA ASP A 142 -36.58 10.41 -20.51
C ASP A 142 -36.22 11.14 -21.83
N GLU A 143 -35.60 12.33 -21.74
CA GLU A 143 -34.68 12.76 -22.78
C GLU A 143 -33.46 11.83 -22.70
N GLU A 144 -33.46 10.77 -23.53
CA GLU A 144 -32.28 9.94 -23.76
C GLU A 144 -31.07 10.85 -24.00
N PRO A 145 -29.92 10.65 -23.32
CA PRO A 145 -28.74 11.45 -23.59
C PRO A 145 -28.29 11.22 -25.04
N GLU A 146 -28.26 12.28 -25.85
CA GLU A 146 -27.70 12.26 -27.21
C GLU A 146 -26.27 11.68 -27.17
N ILE A 147 -26.14 10.44 -27.61
CA ILE A 147 -24.84 9.85 -27.95
C ILE A 147 -24.37 10.52 -29.24
N ASP A 148 -23.49 11.51 -29.10
CA ASP A 148 -22.76 12.17 -30.20
C ASP A 148 -22.00 11.12 -31.03
N ARG A 149 -22.59 10.71 -32.17
CA ARG A 149 -21.98 9.81 -33.16
C ARG A 149 -21.14 10.55 -34.19
N THR A 150 -20.52 11.67 -33.83
CA THR A 150 -19.67 12.44 -34.76
C THR A 150 -18.24 12.67 -34.28
N ARG A 151 -17.54 11.58 -33.95
CA ARG A 151 -16.09 11.49 -34.20
C ARG A 151 -15.72 10.17 -34.89
N SER A 152 -15.82 10.23 -36.21
CA SER A 152 -14.89 9.67 -37.20
C SER A 152 -13.78 8.76 -36.63
N LEU A 153 -13.77 7.46 -36.94
CA LEU A 153 -13.10 6.92 -38.15
C LEU A 153 -11.76 7.62 -38.41
N ASP A 154 -10.67 7.05 -37.90
CA ASP A 154 -9.51 6.63 -38.70
C ASP A 154 -8.34 6.23 -37.77
N ALA A 155 -8.14 4.92 -37.58
CA ALA A 155 -6.85 4.31 -37.28
C ALA A 155 -7.03 2.80 -37.09
N GLY A 156 -6.75 2.02 -38.13
CA GLY A 156 -6.52 0.58 -37.95
C GLY A 156 -6.86 -0.33 -39.13
N ALA A 157 -6.18 -0.18 -40.26
CA ALA A 157 -6.02 -1.29 -41.21
C ALA A 157 -4.67 -1.14 -41.96
N ALA A 158 -3.60 -1.53 -41.26
CA ALA A 158 -2.30 -1.78 -41.88
C ALA A 158 -2.12 -3.29 -42.07
N SER A 159 -1.90 -3.65 -43.34
CA SER A 159 -1.09 -4.77 -43.85
C SER A 159 -1.40 -6.20 -43.41
N GLU A 160 -1.98 -6.96 -44.35
CA GLU A 160 -1.63 -8.30 -44.86
C GLU A 160 -2.66 -8.51 -46.00
N ASP A 161 -2.31 -8.66 -47.29
CA ASP A 161 -1.55 -9.73 -47.90
C ASP A 161 -0.98 -9.28 -49.25
N GLY A 162 0.22 -9.77 -49.56
CA GLY A 162 0.68 -9.86 -50.94
C GLY A 162 0.33 -11.23 -51.50
N GLU A 163 -0.28 -11.28 -52.68
CA GLU A 163 0.07 -12.27 -53.72
C GLU A 163 -0.57 -11.91 -55.07
N ALA A 164 0.32 -11.75 -56.07
CA ALA A 164 0.22 -12.16 -57.47
C ALA A 164 -0.98 -11.71 -58.34
N GLN A 165 -0.69 -10.99 -59.44
CA GLN A 165 -0.46 -11.58 -60.78
C GLN A 165 -0.39 -10.50 -61.89
N SER A 166 0.51 -10.76 -62.85
CA SER A 166 0.75 -10.13 -64.16
C SER A 166 1.59 -8.86 -64.21
#